data_AF-A0A9X3G304-F1
#
_entry.id   AF-A0A9X3G304-F1
#
_cell.length_a   1.000
_cell.length_b   1.000
_cell.length_c   1.000
_cell.angle_alpha   90.00
_cell.angle_beta   90.00
_cell.angle_gamma   90.00
#
_symmetry.space_group_name_H-M   'P 1'
#
loop_
_entity.id
_entity.type
_entity.pdbx_description
1 polymer ?
#
loop_
_entity_poly.entity_id
_entity_poly.type
_entity_poly.pdbx_seq_one_letter_code
_entity_poly.pdbx_strand_id
1 'polypeptide(L)'
;MDFWQWYVRRGRIDRRTWWLQYALPIGALSVLALMADVALGNSSLESIAMGETGYGPIVTTIGLLAMPASISSGATRLHDRGMSAWWLLIGLVPLFGQLALLVITGFLPGDGGPNRYGPPPSAAPLAAPQPEPAPEPERPPYWG
;
A
#
# COMPACT_ATOMS: atom_id res chain seq x y z
N MET A 1 -6.18 -8.85 -11.34
CA MET A 1 -5.90 -7.41 -11.18
C MET A 1 -5.12 -6.98 -12.38
N ASP A 2 -5.57 -5.93 -13.05
CA ASP A 2 -4.93 -5.46 -14.28
C ASP A 2 -3.64 -4.69 -13.95
N PHE A 3 -2.69 -4.67 -14.89
CA PHE A 3 -1.40 -4.00 -14.72
C PHE A 3 -1.55 -2.55 -14.25
N TRP A 4 -2.48 -1.79 -14.83
CA TRP A 4 -2.72 -0.40 -14.47
C TRP A 4 -3.27 -0.21 -13.06
N GLN A 5 -4.09 -1.15 -12.58
CA GLN A 5 -4.57 -1.13 -11.20
C GLN A 5 -3.46 -1.46 -10.20
N TRP A 6 -2.49 -2.30 -10.60
CA TRP A 6 -1.30 -2.52 -9.80
C TRP A 6 -0.38 -1.30 -9.80
N TYR A 7 -0.12 -0.70 -10.97
CA TYR A 7 0.86 0.38 -11.14
C TYR A 7 0.39 1.74 -10.59
N VAL A 8 -0.87 2.10 -10.82
CA VAL A 8 -1.50 3.32 -10.29
C VAL A 8 -2.73 2.92 -9.50
N ARG A 9 -2.50 2.53 -8.26
CA ARG A 9 -3.55 2.00 -7.42
C ARG A 9 -4.51 3.08 -6.91
N ARG A 10 -5.79 2.72 -6.80
CA ARG A 10 -6.85 3.57 -6.25
C ARG A 10 -7.57 2.88 -5.08
N GLY A 11 -8.21 3.68 -4.25
CA GLY A 11 -8.98 3.20 -3.09
C GLY A 11 -8.12 2.90 -1.87
N ARG A 12 -8.48 1.85 -1.14
CA ARG A 12 -7.83 1.40 0.09
C ARG A 12 -7.28 -0.01 -0.10
N ILE A 13 -6.13 -0.29 0.51
CA ILE A 13 -5.56 -1.64 0.55
C ILE A 13 -5.19 -2.04 1.96
N ASP A 14 -5.28 -3.34 2.21
CA ASP A 14 -4.89 -3.92 3.48
C ASP A 14 -3.37 -4.16 3.56
N ARG A 15 -2.93 -4.56 4.76
CA ARG A 15 -1.52 -4.77 5.02
C ARG A 15 -0.88 -5.90 4.24
N ARG A 16 -1.63 -6.97 4.03
CA ARG A 16 -1.12 -8.11 3.30
C ARG A 16 -0.86 -7.72 1.85
N THR A 17 -1.81 -7.02 1.22
CA THR A 17 -1.65 -6.54 -0.15
C THR A 17 -0.45 -5.63 -0.29
N TRP A 18 -0.29 -4.64 0.61
CA TRP A 18 0.86 -3.73 0.55
C TRP A 18 2.21 -4.45 0.69
N TRP A 19 2.34 -5.37 1.66
CA TRP A 19 3.59 -6.13 1.84
C TRP A 19 3.89 -7.06 0.66
N LEU A 20 2.91 -7.88 0.26
CA LEU A 20 3.13 -8.95 -0.72
C LEU A 20 3.16 -8.47 -2.17
N GLN A 21 2.47 -7.37 -2.51
CA GLN A 21 2.39 -6.89 -3.89
C GLN A 21 3.28 -5.69 -4.18
N TYR A 22 3.76 -4.98 -3.14
CA TYR A 22 4.54 -3.74 -3.31
C TYR A 22 5.84 -3.78 -2.53
N ALA A 23 5.80 -3.73 -1.20
CA ALA A 23 7.01 -3.50 -0.40
C ALA A 23 8.07 -4.60 -0.59
N LEU A 24 7.70 -5.88 -0.48
CA LEU A 24 8.66 -6.98 -0.64
C LEU A 24 9.13 -7.15 -2.10
N PRO A 25 8.26 -7.19 -3.12
CA PRO A 25 8.72 -7.36 -4.51
C PRO A 25 9.58 -6.19 -4.98
N ILE A 26 9.18 -4.94 -4.70
CA ILE A 26 9.93 -3.75 -5.10
C ILE A 26 11.25 -3.66 -4.32
N GLY A 27 11.23 -3.96 -3.02
CA GLY A 27 12.44 -4.01 -2.20
C GLY A 27 13.43 -5.06 -2.68
N ALA A 28 12.97 -6.28 -2.93
CA ALA A 28 13.79 -7.36 -3.47
C ALA A 28 14.37 -7.00 -4.84
N LEU A 29 13.55 -6.45 -5.75
CA LEU A 29 14.02 -6.01 -7.06
C LEU A 29 15.08 -4.90 -6.94
N SER A 30 14.89 -3.95 -6.01
CA SER A 30 15.84 -2.86 -5.78
C SER A 30 17.18 -3.37 -5.22
N VAL A 31 17.16 -4.37 -4.33
CA VAL A 31 18.38 -5.01 -3.81
C VAL A 31 19.11 -5.75 -4.93
N LEU A 32 18.40 -6.53 -5.75
CA LEU A 32 18.99 -7.23 -6.89
C LEU A 32 19.60 -6.26 -7.91
N ALA A 33 18.93 -5.14 -8.18
CA ALA A 33 19.42 -4.08 -9.06
C ALA A 33 20.72 -3.46 -8.53
N LEU A 34 20.76 -3.15 -7.23
CA LEU A 34 21.96 -2.64 -6.57
C LEU A 34 23.11 -3.64 -6.65
N MET A 35 22.84 -4.92 -6.39
CA MET A 35 23.84 -5.98 -6.51
C MET A 35 24.37 -6.09 -7.95
N ALA A 36 23.53 -5.92 -8.96
CA ALA A 36 23.96 -5.91 -10.36
C ALA A 36 24.88 -4.73 -10.67
N ASP A 37 24.56 -3.51 -10.20
CA ASP A 37 25.43 -2.35 -10.37
C ASP A 37 26.79 -2.53 -9.68
N VAL A 38 26.81 -3.12 -8.49
CA VAL A 38 28.06 -3.42 -7.78
C VAL A 38 28.88 -4.48 -8.52
N ALA A 39 28.24 -5.56 -8.98
CA ALA A 39 28.91 -6.63 -9.71
C ALA A 39 29.49 -6.18 -11.07
N LEU A 40 28.84 -5.20 -11.72
CA LEU A 40 29.27 -4.63 -13.00
C LEU A 40 30.26 -3.46 -12.83
N GLY A 41 30.58 -3.07 -11.60
CA GLY A 41 31.50 -1.95 -11.33
C GLY A 41 30.91 -0.56 -11.58
N ASN A 42 29.58 -0.44 -11.67
CA ASN A 42 28.90 0.85 -11.85
C ASN A 42 28.84 1.67 -10.55
N SER A 43 28.95 1.02 -9.39
CA SER A 43 28.93 1.65 -8.06
C SER A 43 29.57 0.72 -7.01
N SER A 44 29.91 1.22 -5.82
CA SER A 44 30.35 0.39 -4.70
C SER A 44 29.52 0.69 -3.43
N LEU A 45 29.40 -0.29 -2.53
CA LEU A 45 28.66 -0.10 -1.28
C LEU A 45 29.33 0.92 -0.36
N GLU A 46 30.67 0.94 -0.36
CA GLU A 46 31.46 1.89 0.43
C GLU A 46 31.25 3.32 -0.05
N SER A 47 31.31 3.56 -1.36
CA SER A 47 31.13 4.91 -1.92
C SER A 47 29.70 5.43 -1.74
N ILE A 48 28.69 4.55 -1.81
CA ILE A 48 27.29 4.90 -1.50
C ILE A 48 27.13 5.24 -0.02
N ALA A 49 27.71 4.45 0.88
CA ALA A 49 27.61 4.68 2.32
C ALA A 49 28.30 5.97 2.77
N MET A 50 29.43 6.31 2.13
CA MET A 50 30.18 7.55 2.35
C MET A 50 29.56 8.76 1.62
N GLY A 51 28.59 8.54 0.72
CA GLY A 51 27.96 9.60 -0.07
C GLY A 51 28.87 10.18 -1.16
N GLU A 52 29.94 9.48 -1.54
CA GLU A 52 30.93 9.91 -2.53
C GLU A 52 30.44 9.76 -3.97
N THR A 53 29.56 8.77 -4.21
CA THR A 53 28.98 8.51 -5.54
C THR A 53 27.48 8.29 -5.44
N GLY A 54 26.76 8.66 -6.49
CA GLY A 54 25.36 8.29 -6.65
C GLY A 54 25.15 6.78 -6.83
N TYR A 55 23.88 6.39 -6.87
CA TYR A 55 23.48 5.03 -7.21
C TYR A 55 23.81 4.69 -8.68
N GLY A 56 24.07 3.41 -8.96
CA GLY A 56 24.31 2.92 -10.32
C GLY A 56 23.08 3.01 -11.23
N PRO A 57 23.27 2.94 -12.56
CA PRO A 57 22.22 3.18 -13.54
C PRO A 57 21.08 2.14 -13.48
N ILE A 58 21.37 0.89 -13.11
CA ILE A 58 20.35 -0.18 -13.08
C ILE A 58 19.38 0.05 -11.94
N VAL A 59 19.89 0.24 -10.72
CA VAL A 59 19.06 0.51 -9.54
C VAL A 59 18.33 1.85 -9.65
N THR A 60 18.96 2.88 -10.24
CA THR A 60 18.27 4.15 -10.51
C THR A 60 17.12 3.96 -11.49
N THR A 61 17.31 3.22 -12.58
CA THR A 61 16.25 2.96 -13.57
C THR A 61 15.10 2.17 -12.95
N ILE A 62 15.41 1.11 -12.21
CA ILE A 62 14.40 0.29 -11.50
C ILE A 62 13.65 1.13 -10.47
N GLY A 63 14.36 1.98 -9.71
CA GLY A 63 13.74 2.89 -8.75
C GLY A 63 12.77 3.88 -9.41
N LEU A 64 13.14 4.47 -10.55
CA LEU A 64 12.28 5.38 -11.30
C LEU A 64 11.04 4.68 -11.86
N LEU A 65 11.19 3.46 -12.39
CA LEU A 65 10.06 2.68 -12.88
C LEU A 65 9.15 2.19 -11.74
N ALA A 66 9.70 1.85 -10.58
CA ALA A 66 8.91 1.44 -9.42
C ALA A 66 8.26 2.61 -8.67
N MET A 67 8.74 3.83 -8.86
CA MET A 67 8.30 5.01 -8.12
C MET A 67 6.77 5.23 -8.16
N PRO A 68 6.07 5.16 -9.30
CA PRO A 68 4.61 5.35 -9.32
C PRO A 68 3.85 4.27 -8.54
N ALA A 69 4.31 3.02 -8.60
CA ALA A 69 3.72 1.92 -7.83
C ALA A 69 3.97 2.10 -6.33
N SER A 70 5.17 2.52 -5.93
CA SER A 70 5.50 2.82 -4.53
C SER A 70 4.69 3.98 -3.97
N ILE A 71 4.55 5.08 -4.73
CA ILE A 71 3.78 6.26 -4.30
C ILE A 71 2.29 5.93 -4.22
N SER A 72 1.72 5.30 -5.26
CA SER A 72 0.28 4.99 -5.28
C SER A 72 -0.11 3.96 -4.21
N SER A 73 0.70 2.93 -3.98
CA SER A 73 0.49 1.97 -2.91
C SER A 73 0.66 2.59 -1.51
N GLY A 74 1.65 3.48 -1.33
CA GLY A 74 1.83 4.22 -0.07
C GLY A 74 0.64 5.15 0.23
N ALA A 75 0.17 5.88 -0.78
CA ALA A 75 -0.99 6.77 -0.65
C ALA A 75 -2.26 5.99 -0.29
N THR A 76 -2.52 4.86 -0.98
CA THR A 76 -3.68 4.00 -0.69
C THR A 76 -3.60 3.35 0.70
N ARG A 77 -2.39 3.10 1.22
CA ARG A 77 -2.18 2.68 2.61
C ARG A 77 -2.43 3.76 3.64
N LEU A 78 -2.03 5.00 3.36
CA LEU A 78 -2.35 6.14 4.21
C LEU A 78 -3.86 6.40 4.23
N HIS A 79 -4.50 6.29 3.07
CA HIS A 79 -5.95 6.38 2.94
C HIS A 79 -6.69 5.29 3.71
N ASP A 80 -6.13 4.09 3.80
CA ASP A 80 -6.70 3.01 4.62
C ASP A 80 -6.78 3.39 6.11
N ARG A 81 -5.98 4.35 6.57
CA ARG A 81 -5.96 4.89 7.94
C ARG A 81 -6.62 6.26 8.08
N GLY A 82 -7.32 6.74 7.05
CA GLY A 82 -7.92 8.08 7.03
C GLY A 82 -6.90 9.23 6.89
N MET A 83 -5.61 8.94 6.71
CA MET A 83 -4.54 9.92 6.57
C MET A 83 -4.48 10.49 5.15
N SER A 84 -3.90 11.68 4.97
CA SER A 84 -3.67 12.26 3.64
C SER A 84 -2.41 11.66 2.98
N ALA A 85 -2.39 11.58 1.65
CA ALA A 85 -1.20 11.16 0.90
C ALA A 85 0.02 12.08 1.12
N TRP A 86 -0.21 13.31 1.59
CA TRP A 86 0.85 14.25 1.98
C TRP A 86 1.79 13.71 3.06
N TRP A 87 1.35 12.74 3.87
CA TRP A 87 2.23 12.07 4.82
C TRP A 87 3.40 11.35 4.16
N LEU A 88 3.33 11.01 2.86
CA LEU A 88 4.49 10.46 2.12
C LEU A 88 5.68 11.43 2.07
N LEU A 89 5.44 12.75 2.18
CA LEU A 89 6.52 13.74 2.17
C LEU A 89 7.47 13.59 3.36
N ILE A 90 7.05 12.95 4.46
CA ILE A 90 7.97 12.68 5.58
C ILE A 90 9.11 11.77 5.13
N GLY A 91 8.94 10.96 4.08
CA GLY A 91 9.98 10.13 3.50
C GLY A 91 11.16 10.90 2.92
N LEU A 92 11.03 12.23 2.73
CA LEU A 92 12.14 13.11 2.36
C LEU A 92 13.11 13.35 3.53
N VAL A 93 12.71 13.04 4.77
CA VAL A 93 13.60 13.04 5.93
C VAL A 93 14.39 11.72 5.95
N PRO A 94 15.72 11.74 5.78
CA PRO A 94 16.53 10.53 5.75
C PRO A 94 16.38 9.72 7.03
N LEU A 95 16.39 8.39 6.91
CA LEU A 95 16.25 7.41 8.00
C LEU A 95 14.93 7.49 8.76
N PHE A 96 14.68 8.56 9.52
CA PHE A 96 13.50 8.72 10.38
C PHE A 96 12.20 8.76 9.58
N GLY A 97 12.18 9.48 8.46
CA GLY A 97 11.01 9.57 7.60
C GLY A 97 10.62 8.24 6.98
N GLN A 98 11.62 7.50 6.49
CA GLN A 98 11.42 6.18 5.91
C GLN A 98 10.96 5.17 6.97
N LEU A 99 11.54 5.20 8.16
CA LEU A 99 11.14 4.35 9.28
C LEU A 99 9.71 4.66 9.73
N ALA A 100 9.35 5.93 9.87
CA ALA A 100 8.00 6.34 10.24
C ALA A 100 6.97 5.87 9.20
N LEU A 101 7.24 6.06 7.91
CA LEU A 101 6.37 5.54 6.85
C LEU A 101 6.27 4.03 6.90
N LEU A 102 7.38 3.30 7.05
CA LEU A 102 7.37 1.85 7.16
C LEU A 102 6.50 1.36 8.32
N VAL A 103 6.57 2.03 9.49
CA VAL A 103 5.70 1.71 10.64
C VAL A 103 4.24 1.98 10.30
N ILE A 104 3.92 3.18 9.81
CA ILE A 104 2.55 3.61 9.52
C ILE A 104 1.90 2.77 8.43
N THR A 105 2.61 2.54 7.31
CA THR A 105 2.09 1.86 6.13
C THR A 105 2.34 0.36 6.15
N GLY A 106 3.23 -0.15 6.99
CA GLY A 106 3.59 -1.57 7.03
C GLY A 106 2.99 -2.31 8.21
N PHE A 107 3.04 -1.73 9.40
CA PHE A 107 2.75 -2.47 10.64
C PHE A 107 1.44 -2.09 11.31
N LEU A 108 0.98 -0.85 11.14
CA LEU A 108 -0.26 -0.42 11.78
C LEU A 108 -1.53 -0.82 10.99
N PRO A 109 -2.63 -1.19 11.68
CA PRO A 109 -3.88 -1.62 11.05
C PRO A 109 -4.69 -0.44 10.49
N GLY A 110 -5.34 -0.61 9.34
CA GLY A 110 -6.26 0.38 8.78
C GLY A 110 -7.55 0.56 9.59
N ASP A 111 -8.34 1.55 9.19
CA ASP A 111 -9.64 1.84 9.78
C ASP A 111 -10.61 0.69 9.51
N GLY A 112 -11.22 0.14 10.56
CA GLY A 112 -12.22 -0.94 10.40
C GLY A 112 -13.53 -0.49 9.76
N GLY A 113 -13.84 0.81 9.80
CA GLY A 113 -15.06 1.39 9.23
C GLY A 113 -14.84 2.09 7.89
N PRO A 114 -15.94 2.58 7.27
CA PRO A 114 -15.85 3.53 6.16
C PRO A 114 -15.12 4.80 6.60
N ASN A 115 -14.27 5.34 5.74
CA ASN A 115 -13.65 6.65 5.93
C ASN A 115 -13.83 7.50 4.65
N ARG A 116 -13.29 8.72 4.62
CA ARG A 116 -13.40 9.65 3.46
C ARG A 116 -12.84 9.09 2.14
N TYR A 117 -12.10 7.99 2.18
CA TYR A 117 -11.52 7.32 1.00
C TYR A 117 -12.27 6.05 0.61
N GLY A 118 -13.40 5.74 1.27
CA GLY A 118 -14.28 4.65 0.93
C GLY A 118 -14.40 3.55 2.00
N PRO A 119 -15.11 2.47 1.68
CA PRO A 119 -15.30 1.33 2.57
C PRO A 119 -13.96 0.58 2.81
N PRO A 120 -13.85 -0.19 3.89
CA PRO A 120 -12.62 -0.94 4.18
C PRO A 120 -12.34 -2.00 3.11
N PRO A 121 -11.07 -2.36 2.86
CA PRO A 121 -10.69 -3.32 1.82
C PRO A 121 -11.32 -4.71 1.98
N SER A 122 -11.67 -5.07 3.23
CA SER A 122 -12.29 -6.34 3.61
C SER A 122 -13.80 -6.26 3.79
N ALA A 123 -14.45 -5.12 3.52
CA ALA A 123 -15.90 -5.11 3.41
C ALA A 123 -16.26 -5.96 2.21
N ALA A 124 -16.67 -7.22 2.46
CA ALA A 124 -17.63 -7.87 1.57
C ALA A 124 -18.72 -6.84 1.26
N PRO A 125 -19.26 -6.78 0.01
CA PRO A 125 -20.35 -5.87 -0.32
C PRO A 125 -21.33 -5.96 0.83
N LEU A 126 -21.56 -4.85 1.55
CA LEU A 126 -22.53 -4.80 2.64
C LEU A 126 -23.71 -5.59 2.11
N ALA A 127 -24.01 -6.75 2.68
CA ALA A 127 -25.21 -7.47 2.33
C ALA A 127 -26.28 -6.39 2.44
N ALA A 128 -26.89 -6.04 1.30
CA ALA A 128 -27.87 -4.96 1.26
C ALA A 128 -28.77 -5.16 2.47
N PRO A 129 -29.08 -4.11 3.26
CA PRO A 129 -29.86 -4.27 4.49
C PRO A 129 -30.98 -5.24 4.15
N GLN A 130 -30.94 -6.43 4.75
CA GLN A 130 -31.90 -7.48 4.44
C GLN A 130 -33.25 -6.79 4.59
N PRO A 131 -34.09 -6.73 3.54
CA PRO A 131 -35.39 -6.09 3.66
C PRO A 131 -36.01 -6.66 4.92
N GLU A 132 -36.38 -5.77 5.84
CA GLU A 132 -36.95 -6.13 7.12
C GLU A 132 -37.99 -7.23 6.84
N PRO A 133 -37.87 -8.41 7.48
CA PRO A 133 -38.77 -9.52 7.19
C PRO A 133 -40.18 -8.97 7.28
N ALA A 134 -40.96 -9.16 6.21
CA ALA A 134 -42.32 -8.66 6.16
C ALA A 134 -43.03 -9.06 7.46
N PRO A 135 -43.77 -8.14 8.11
CA PRO A 135 -44.47 -8.47 9.34
C PRO A 135 -45.23 -9.76 9.14
N GLU A 136 -45.03 -10.72 10.04
CA GLU A 136 -45.68 -12.02 9.96
C GLU A 136 -47.20 -11.76 9.80
N PRO A 137 -47.85 -12.29 8.75
CA PRO A 137 -49.27 -12.06 8.56
C PRO A 137 -49.98 -12.49 9.84
N GLU A 138 -50.79 -11.59 10.41
CA GLU A 138 -51.54 -11.85 11.63
C GLU A 138 -52.26 -13.19 11.48
N ARG A 139 -51.85 -14.18 12.28
CA ARG A 139 -52.45 -15.51 12.20
C ARG A 139 -53.94 -15.35 12.53
N PRO A 140 -54.86 -15.80 11.66
CA PRO A 140 -56.27 -15.72 11.99
C PRO A 140 -56.52 -16.48 13.29
N PRO A 141 -57.35 -15.93 14.19
CA PRO A 141 -57.60 -16.58 15.46
C PRO A 141 -58.16 -17.98 15.20
N TYR A 142 -57.57 -18.98 15.87
CA TYR A 142 -58.00 -20.37 15.78
C TYR A 142 -59.33 -20.53 16.52
N TRP A 143 -60.45 -20.13 15.90
CA TRP A 143 -61.78 -20.43 16.40
C TRP A 143 -62.36 -21.61 15.61
N GLY A 144 -62.29 -22.77 16.25
CA GLY A 144 -63.05 -23.98 15.96
C GLY A 144 -63.40 -24.65 17.29
#